data_AF-A0A9D7SCN2-F1
#
_entry.id   AF-A0A9D7SCN2-F1
#
_cell.length_a   1.000
_cell.length_b   1.000
_cell.length_c   1.000
_cell.angle_alpha   90.00
_cell.angle_beta   90.00
_cell.angle_gamma   90.00
#
_symmetry.space_group_name_H-M   'P 1'
#
loop_
_entity.id
_entity.type
_entity.pdbx_description
1 polymer ?
#
loop_
_entity_poly.entity_id
_entity_poly.type
_entity_poly.pdbx_seq_one_letter_code
_entity_poly.pdbx_strand_id
1 'polypeptide(L)'
;MNNKAKYNGKQILVRGLCKKANFQIMGKNWYHIQDGTKTKDKNVDFTITSTDVIQIGDEVTFEGTIFLNKDFGAGYRYDIIMENAVVKR
;
A
#
# COMPACT_ATOMS: atom_id res chain seq x y z
N MET A 1 16.28 9.11 -8.33
CA MET A 1 15.23 8.10 -8.01
C MET A 1 15.24 7.01 -9.09
N ASN A 2 16.10 5.99 -9.02
CA ASN A 2 16.34 5.10 -10.19
C ASN A 2 16.17 3.59 -9.93
N ASN A 3 15.26 3.18 -9.04
CA ASN A 3 15.08 1.75 -8.72
C ASN A 3 13.62 1.26 -8.60
N LYS A 4 12.59 2.09 -8.84
CA LYS A 4 11.18 1.66 -8.69
C LYS A 4 10.90 0.41 -9.55
N ALA A 5 11.36 0.42 -10.80
CA ALA A 5 11.22 -0.70 -11.75
C ALA A 5 11.72 -2.05 -11.21
N LYS A 6 12.71 -2.05 -10.30
CA LYS A 6 13.24 -3.30 -9.72
C LYS A 6 12.29 -4.00 -8.76
N TYR A 7 11.25 -3.31 -8.30
CA TYR A 7 10.27 -3.84 -7.36
C TYR A 7 8.98 -4.28 -8.04
N ASN A 8 8.77 -3.96 -9.32
CA ASN A 8 7.57 -4.41 -10.03
C ASN A 8 7.52 -5.95 -10.06
N GLY A 9 6.41 -6.52 -9.59
CA GLY A 9 6.21 -7.96 -9.46
C GLY A 9 6.96 -8.62 -8.30
N LYS A 10 7.65 -7.85 -7.43
CA LYS A 10 8.35 -8.42 -6.27
C LYS A 10 7.48 -8.42 -5.03
N GLN A 11 7.55 -9.51 -4.30
CA GLN A 11 7.03 -9.60 -2.94
C GLN A 11 8.01 -8.92 -1.98
N ILE A 12 7.51 -7.97 -1.18
CA ILE A 12 8.31 -7.28 -0.15
C ILE A 12 7.50 -7.13 1.13
N LEU A 13 8.20 -6.82 2.22
CA LEU A 13 7.62 -6.44 3.50
C LEU A 13 7.58 -4.92 3.64
N VAL A 14 6.45 -4.39 4.09
CA VAL A 14 6.25 -2.97 4.39
C VAL A 14 5.64 -2.84 5.77
N ARG A 15 6.33 -2.15 6.68
CA ARG A 15 5.81 -1.82 8.02
C ARG A 15 5.38 -0.36 8.06
N GLY A 16 4.24 -0.07 8.68
CA GLY A 16 3.84 1.30 8.97
C GLY A 16 2.50 1.41 9.67
N LEU A 17 2.09 2.64 9.91
CA LEU A 17 0.86 3.00 10.59
C LEU A 17 -0.28 3.16 9.58
N CYS A 18 -1.42 2.52 9.86
CA CYS A 18 -2.63 2.70 9.07
C CYS A 18 -3.27 4.07 9.36
N LYS A 19 -3.33 4.93 8.33
CA LYS A 19 -3.94 6.26 8.42
C LYS A 19 -5.34 6.30 7.83
N LYS A 20 -5.65 5.36 6.92
CA LYS A 20 -6.96 5.22 6.31
C LYS A 20 -7.21 3.77 5.96
N ALA A 21 -8.42 3.30 6.24
CA ALA A 21 -8.92 1.99 5.86
C ALA A 21 -10.26 2.16 5.14
N ASN A 22 -10.36 1.62 3.92
CA ASN A 22 -11.63 1.52 3.20
C ASN A 22 -11.88 0.04 2.89
N PHE A 23 -12.97 -0.51 3.40
CA PHE A 23 -13.28 -1.93 3.27
C PHE A 23 -14.16 -2.18 2.05
N GLN A 24 -14.07 -3.39 1.49
CA GLN A 24 -14.99 -3.91 0.46
C GLN A 24 -15.03 -3.10 -0.85
N ILE A 25 -13.93 -2.46 -1.23
CA ILE A 25 -13.80 -1.80 -2.54
C ILE A 25 -13.21 -2.81 -3.53
N MET A 26 -13.98 -3.16 -4.55
CA MET A 26 -13.61 -4.18 -5.56
C MET A 26 -13.26 -5.55 -4.94
N GLY A 27 -13.95 -5.93 -3.86
CA GLY A 27 -13.69 -7.20 -3.15
C GLY A 27 -12.41 -7.22 -2.31
N LYS A 28 -11.75 -6.06 -2.12
CA LYS A 28 -10.55 -5.93 -1.28
C LYS A 28 -10.71 -4.80 -0.27
N ASN A 29 -9.87 -4.82 0.75
CA ASN A 29 -9.70 -3.70 1.67
C ASN A 29 -8.50 -2.86 1.22
N TRP A 30 -8.65 -1.54 1.28
CA TRP A 30 -7.68 -0.56 0.82
C TRP A 30 -7.15 0.23 2.00
N TYR A 31 -5.85 0.17 2.18
CA TYR A 31 -5.15 0.78 3.29
C TYR A 31 -4.17 1.83 2.80
N HIS A 32 -4.15 2.98 3.48
CA HIS A 32 -3.09 3.97 3.34
C HIS A 32 -2.17 3.85 4.55
N ILE A 33 -0.96 3.39 4.29
CA ILE A 33 0.07 3.16 5.29
C ILE A 33 1.09 4.29 5.22
N GLN A 34 1.46 4.84 6.38
CA GLN A 34 2.53 5.82 6.53
C GLN A 34 3.57 5.29 7.51
N ASP A 35 4.84 5.29 7.11
CA ASP A 35 5.99 4.89 7.93
C ASP A 35 6.69 6.08 8.61
N GLY A 36 6.17 7.29 8.41
CA GLY A 36 6.78 8.54 8.88
C GLY A 36 7.71 9.21 7.86
N THR A 37 7.97 8.58 6.71
CA THR A 37 8.74 9.17 5.63
C THR A 37 8.01 10.39 5.06
N LYS A 38 8.73 11.50 4.90
CA LYS A 38 8.22 12.73 4.29
C LYS A 38 9.00 13.05 3.02
N THR A 39 8.28 13.43 1.97
CA THR A 39 8.86 13.95 0.73
C THR A 39 8.31 15.35 0.48
N LYS A 40 9.19 16.36 0.42
CA LYS A 40 8.81 17.77 0.24
C LYS A 40 7.71 18.20 1.23
N ASP A 41 7.95 17.91 2.52
CA ASP A 41 7.05 18.20 3.65
C ASP A 41 5.68 17.51 3.63
N LYS A 42 5.44 16.58 2.69
CA LYS A 42 4.24 15.74 2.66
C LYS A 42 4.58 14.33 3.13
N ASN A 43 3.71 13.76 3.98
CA ASN A 43 3.83 12.34 4.34
C ASN A 43 3.70 11.49 3.08
N VAL A 44 4.53 10.46 2.99
CA VAL A 44 4.44 9.47 1.92
C VAL A 44 3.33 8.50 2.30
N ASP A 45 2.21 8.57 1.59
CA ASP A 45 1.15 7.58 1.67
C ASP A 45 1.45 6.41 0.75
N PHE A 46 1.44 5.21 1.31
CA PHE A 46 1.60 3.98 0.56
C PHE A 46 0.30 3.19 0.54
N THR A 47 -0.26 2.98 -0.66
CA THR A 47 -1.52 2.26 -0.83
C THR A 47 -1.27 0.76 -0.90
N ILE A 48 -1.99 0.02 -0.06
CA ILE A 48 -1.93 -1.44 0.03
C ILE A 48 -3.35 -2.00 -0.10
N THR A 49 -3.51 -3.07 -0.87
CA THR A 49 -4.76 -3.86 -0.88
C THR A 49 -4.54 -5.19 -0.19
N SER A 50 -5.48 -5.58 0.67
CA SER A 50 -5.46 -6.83 1.41
C SER A 50 -6.88 -7.36 1.63
N THR A 51 -7.02 -8.65 1.91
CA THR A 51 -8.26 -9.26 2.41
C THR A 51 -8.33 -9.26 3.94
N ASP A 52 -7.19 -9.07 4.61
CA ASP A 52 -7.14 -8.95 6.07
C ASP A 52 -7.83 -7.66 6.51
N VAL A 53 -8.33 -7.68 7.75
CA VAL A 53 -9.02 -6.54 8.36
C VAL A 53 -8.09 -5.90 9.40
N ILE A 54 -7.63 -4.68 9.12
CA ILE A 54 -6.90 -3.83 10.06
C ILE A 54 -7.65 -2.52 10.32
N GLN A 55 -7.36 -1.87 11.44
CA GLN A 55 -7.99 -0.62 11.84
C GLN A 55 -7.06 0.58 11.63
N ILE A 56 -7.66 1.78 11.60
CA ILE A 56 -6.90 3.04 11.59
C ILE A 56 -6.18 3.16 12.93
N GLY A 57 -4.89 3.49 12.90
CA GLY A 57 -4.03 3.55 14.09
C GLY A 57 -3.25 2.26 14.37
N ASP A 58 -3.53 1.17 13.65
CA ASP A 58 -2.73 -0.05 13.77
C ASP A 58 -1.37 0.12 13.10
N GLU A 59 -0.32 -0.28 13.81
CA GLU A 59 1.01 -0.45 13.24
C GLU A 59 1.21 -1.92 12.87
N VAL A 60 1.31 -2.21 11.58
CA VAL A 60 1.38 -3.59 11.06
C VAL A 60 2.45 -3.72 9.99
N THR A 61 2.94 -4.94 9.80
CA THR A 61 3.80 -5.29 8.65
C THR A 61 2.95 -6.03 7.62
N PHE A 62 3.00 -5.58 6.37
CA PHE A 62 2.34 -6.21 5.24
C PHE A 62 3.38 -6.90 4.36
N GLU A 63 3.08 -8.13 3.96
CA GLU A 63 3.81 -8.83 2.90
C GLU A 63 2.95 -8.88 1.65
N GLY A 64 3.41 -8.32 0.55
CA GLY A 64 2.62 -8.31 -0.69
C GLY A 64 3.45 -7.97 -1.92
N THR A 65 2.82 -8.05 -3.09
CA THR A 65 3.50 -7.83 -4.37
C THR A 65 3.37 -6.38 -4.80
N ILE A 66 4.50 -5.75 -5.16
CA ILE A 66 4.51 -4.37 -5.66
C ILE A 66 4.18 -4.34 -7.13
N PHE A 67 3.24 -3.47 -7.49
CA PHE A 67 2.89 -3.12 -8.86
C PHE A 67 3.17 -1.65 -9.11
N LEU A 68 3.69 -1.34 -10.29
CA LEU A 68 3.93 0.03 -10.74
C LEU A 68 2.93 0.43 -11.82
N ASN A 69 2.64 1.73 -11.89
CA ASN A 69 1.80 2.33 -12.93
C ASN A 69 0.45 1.59 -13.10
N LYS A 70 -0.17 1.22 -11.98
CA LYS A 70 -1.42 0.47 -12.00
C LYS A 70 -2.58 1.42 -12.28
N ASP A 71 -3.38 1.11 -13.30
CA ASP A 71 -4.60 1.84 -13.66
C ASP A 71 -5.80 0.94 -13.36
N PHE A 72 -6.68 1.39 -12.46
CA PHE A 72 -7.94 0.73 -12.13
C PHE A 72 -9.14 1.32 -12.91
N GLY A 73 -8.90 2.25 -13.83
CA GLY A 73 -9.93 2.96 -14.57
C GLY A 73 -10.56 4.10 -13.76
N ALA A 74 -11.48 4.84 -14.37
CA ALA A 74 -12.22 5.95 -13.73
C ALA A 74 -11.36 7.03 -13.04
N GLY A 75 -10.10 7.17 -13.45
CA GLY A 75 -9.14 8.11 -12.87
C GLY A 75 -8.31 7.57 -11.71
N TYR A 76 -8.50 6.31 -11.29
CA TYR A 76 -7.73 5.69 -10.22
C TYR A 76 -6.41 5.11 -10.74
N ARG A 77 -5.36 5.94 -10.76
CA ARG A 77 -4.00 5.56 -11.15
C ARG A 77 -3.05 5.63 -9.96
N TYR A 78 -2.23 4.60 -9.82
CA TYR A 78 -1.22 4.48 -8.77
C TYR A 78 0.16 4.23 -9.39
N ASP A 79 1.09 5.15 -9.16
CA ASP A 79 2.49 5.00 -9.58
C ASP A 79 3.15 3.77 -8.94
N ILE A 80 2.76 3.47 -7.69
CA ILE A 80 3.18 2.30 -6.92
C ILE A 80 2.03 1.87 -6.01
N ILE A 81 1.77 0.57 -5.96
CA ILE A 81 0.77 -0.03 -5.08
C ILE A 81 1.22 -1.42 -4.67
N MET A 82 0.89 -1.85 -3.45
CA MET A 82 1.02 -3.25 -3.05
C MET A 82 -0.32 -3.96 -3.20
N GLU A 83 -0.35 -5.07 -3.93
CA GLU A 83 -1.54 -5.89 -4.06
C GLU A 83 -1.40 -7.25 -3.37
N ASN A 84 -2.56 -7.78 -2.97
CA ASN A 84 -2.71 -9.09 -2.32
C ASN A 84 -1.82 -9.21 -1.08
N ALA A 85 -1.76 -8.15 -0.29
CA ALA A 85 -0.93 -8.13 0.90
C ALA A 85 -1.55 -8.96 2.02
N VAL A 86 -0.70 -9.58 2.82
CA VAL A 86 -1.07 -10.34 4.02
C VAL A 86 -0.39 -9.70 5.23
N VAL A 87 -1.13 -9.57 6.33
CA VAL A 87 -0.56 -9.05 7.58
C VAL A 87 0.40 -10.07 8.19
N LYS A 88 1.64 -9.63 8.41
CA LYS A 88 2.66 -10.31 9.22
C LYS A 88 2.82 -9.52 10.51
N ARG A 89 2.57 -10.16 11.65
CA ARG A 89 2.84 -9.60 12.98
C ARG A 89 4.26 -9.92 13.39
#